data_AF-A0A9P5CXS8-F1
#
_entry.id   AF-A0A9P5CXS8-F1
#
_cell.length_a   1.000
_cell.length_b   1.000
_cell.length_c   1.000
_cell.angle_alpha   90.00
_cell.angle_beta   90.00
_cell.angle_gamma   90.00
#
_symmetry.space_group_name_H-M   'P 1'
#
loop_
_entity.id
_entity.type
_entity.pdbx_description
1 polymer ?
#
loop_
_entity_poly.entity_id
_entity_poly.type
_entity_poly.pdbx_seq_one_letter_code
_entity_poly.pdbx_strand_id
1 'polypeptide(L)'
;MERSSSLLLESIAFSYLMTGVLLKSSIDDLAQFIRTVSTVDVDVAASILGRFSIASFGHLSSRSDRLKLYCRIITDGLSKDTRLTAISSLSDELEAIQESAEESHADFSELDFLISWSSTLPISESLGEPLWGRKMTDATIRLQGCLHSLHIRQSPDILNSNSTVVERFNELVQQLSASMRDETVFTTRFAAVTSLNSLVIGLRAANVQFSETPILIDVMFVLYDMLNDDDVEIREAATLVASKALADDLTVFRLPAASASAIAALLTRQYAGSSRVFEGALQRFLGAPGQQRLCVPVAETLDKAINESTALFAEEKQNLYIDEVREIKLWSQHLVQLENAAINCSLYENFNTWVMDELDSLTQLAAEKPKDSLLGWASNIDVFVTASTNRKARRGLSRAFLESRSFIPSTSRIRSSKMTENYVIVVLLLMTPLMILILWKVGRRILEAIRHGILLSRMQQEAQDEDAARIAQEIQQAEQLAELSAMMAAHRNCRHQPFQYRAPQPIQQPQPAHVAC
;
A
#
# COMPACT_ATOMS: atom_id res chain seq x y z
N MET A 1 25.71 4.71 40.45
CA MET A 1 27.03 5.13 39.91
C MET A 1 27.29 4.58 38.51
N GLU A 2 26.88 3.35 38.17
CA GLU A 2 27.11 2.75 36.84
C GLU A 2 26.43 3.50 35.68
N ARG A 3 25.22 4.02 35.89
CA ARG A 3 24.47 4.76 34.84
C ARG A 3 25.11 6.12 34.49
N SER A 4 25.71 6.81 35.47
CA SER A 4 26.40 8.09 35.26
C SER A 4 27.74 7.93 34.55
N SER A 5 28.45 6.82 34.76
CA SER A 5 29.70 6.53 34.05
C SER A 5 29.46 6.11 32.60
N SER A 6 28.41 5.34 32.32
CA SER A 6 28.08 4.94 30.94
C SER A 6 27.65 6.14 30.09
N LEU A 7 26.83 7.06 30.64
CA LEU A 7 26.46 8.30 29.93
C LEU A 7 27.65 9.23 29.67
N LEU A 8 28.60 9.32 30.62
CA LEU A 8 29.81 10.10 30.43
C LEU A 8 30.70 9.48 29.35
N LEU A 9 30.88 8.16 29.39
CA LEU A 9 31.62 7.41 28.36
C LEU A 9 30.99 7.61 26.99
N GLU A 10 29.66 7.51 26.88
CA GLU A 10 28.94 7.77 25.64
C GLU A 10 29.18 9.19 25.11
N SER A 11 29.08 10.20 25.97
CA SER A 11 29.30 11.59 25.55
C SER A 11 30.73 11.83 25.07
N ILE A 12 31.74 11.31 25.80
CA ILE A 12 33.15 11.46 25.43
C ILE A 12 33.42 10.70 24.12
N ALA A 13 32.91 9.48 24.00
CA ALA A 13 33.15 8.64 22.83
C ALA A 13 32.48 9.22 21.58
N PHE A 14 31.27 9.76 21.71
CA PHE A 14 30.61 10.49 20.63
C PHE A 14 31.41 11.73 20.20
N SER A 15 31.89 12.54 21.15
CA SER A 15 32.72 13.70 20.83
C SER A 15 34.01 13.30 20.11
N TYR A 16 34.67 12.22 20.56
CA TYR A 16 35.88 11.71 19.91
C TYR A 16 35.61 11.24 18.47
N LEU A 17 34.52 10.49 18.26
CA LEU A 17 34.11 10.04 16.93
C LEU A 17 33.84 11.23 15.99
N MET A 18 33.08 12.23 16.46
CA MET A 18 32.80 13.44 15.69
C MET A 18 34.07 14.23 15.37
N THR A 19 34.97 14.41 16.34
CA THR A 19 36.26 15.09 16.11
C THR A 19 37.13 14.32 15.13
N GLY A 20 37.20 12.99 15.24
CA GLY A 20 37.96 12.15 14.31
C GLY A 20 37.46 12.29 12.87
N VAL A 21 36.15 12.31 12.65
CA VAL A 21 35.57 12.54 11.31
C VAL A 21 35.85 13.96 10.80
N LEU A 22 35.73 14.98 11.66
CA LEU A 22 36.07 16.36 11.30
C LEU A 22 37.56 16.53 10.93
N LEU A 23 38.44 15.80 11.61
CA LEU A 23 39.87 15.78 11.36
C LEU A 23 40.29 14.80 10.26
N LYS A 24 39.35 14.12 9.60
CA LYS A 24 39.60 13.12 8.56
C LYS A 24 40.55 12.00 9.01
N SER A 25 40.37 11.53 10.25
CA SER A 25 41.03 10.31 10.74
C SER A 25 40.73 9.13 9.81
N SER A 26 41.64 8.14 9.77
CA SER A 26 41.45 6.99 8.90
C SER A 26 40.23 6.17 9.34
N ILE A 27 39.55 5.53 8.38
CA ILE A 27 38.36 4.69 8.66
C ILE A 27 38.74 3.52 9.57
N ASP A 28 39.94 2.96 9.42
CA ASP A 28 40.43 1.89 10.29
C ASP A 28 40.64 2.36 11.73
N ASP A 29 41.16 3.58 11.94
CA ASP A 29 41.29 4.15 13.29
C ASP A 29 39.93 4.36 13.96
N LEU A 30 38.95 4.86 13.21
CA LEU A 30 37.58 5.06 13.71
C LEU A 30 36.87 3.75 14.00
N ALA A 31 37.01 2.73 13.14
CA ALA A 31 36.46 1.41 13.37
C ALA A 31 37.13 0.72 14.57
N GLN A 32 38.45 0.85 14.72
CA GLN A 32 39.19 0.32 15.87
C GLN A 32 38.81 1.04 17.17
N PHE A 33 38.54 2.34 17.11
CA PHE A 33 38.00 3.08 18.23
C PHE A 33 36.63 2.55 18.67
N ILE A 34 35.68 2.38 17.74
CA ILE A 34 34.35 1.84 18.04
C ILE A 34 34.44 0.42 18.60
N ARG A 35 35.34 -0.42 18.06
CA ARG A 35 35.67 -1.74 18.64
C ARG A 35 36.12 -1.65 20.07
N THR A 36 37.06 -0.75 20.36
CA THR A 36 37.58 -0.54 21.71
C THR A 36 36.46 -0.12 22.65
N VAL A 37 35.60 0.82 22.26
CA VAL A 37 34.42 1.23 23.03
C VAL A 37 33.49 0.04 23.26
N SER A 38 33.21 -0.76 22.24
CA SER A 38 32.34 -1.94 22.34
C SER A 38 32.88 -3.01 23.28
N THR A 39 34.20 -3.12 23.45
CA THR A 39 34.79 -4.03 24.47
C THR A 39 34.59 -3.55 25.90
N VAL A 40 34.43 -2.24 26.09
CA VAL A 40 34.19 -1.62 27.41
C VAL A 40 32.70 -1.65 27.73
N ASP A 41 31.85 -1.24 26.80
CA ASP A 41 30.39 -1.20 26.93
C ASP A 41 29.76 -1.38 25.54
N VAL A 42 29.02 -2.48 25.37
CA VAL A 42 28.39 -2.86 24.10
C VAL A 42 27.28 -1.88 23.71
N ASP A 43 26.52 -1.40 24.69
CA ASP A 43 25.39 -0.50 24.47
C ASP A 43 25.88 0.89 24.05
N VAL A 44 27.01 1.33 24.62
CA VAL A 44 27.62 2.63 24.27
C VAL A 44 28.05 2.65 22.80
N ALA A 45 28.64 1.57 22.28
CA ALA A 45 29.07 1.53 20.87
C ALA A 45 27.89 1.66 19.89
N ALA A 46 26.76 1.00 20.16
CA ALA A 46 25.54 1.16 19.37
C ALA A 46 24.95 2.58 19.53
N SER A 47 24.89 3.09 20.76
CA SER A 47 24.36 4.43 21.08
C SER A 47 25.14 5.55 20.37
N ILE A 48 26.47 5.54 20.45
CA ILE A 48 27.30 6.58 19.79
C ILE A 48 27.16 6.52 18.27
N LEU A 49 27.02 5.32 17.68
CA LEU A 49 26.87 5.15 16.24
C LEU A 49 25.52 5.69 15.77
N GLY A 50 24.45 5.45 16.53
CA GLY A 50 23.13 6.00 16.23
C GLY A 50 23.09 7.52 16.38
N ARG A 51 23.75 8.08 17.39
CA ARG A 51 23.90 9.54 17.52
C ARG A 51 24.73 10.12 16.38
N PHE A 52 25.78 9.42 15.97
CA PHE A 52 26.63 9.81 14.85
C PHE A 52 25.87 9.86 13.54
N SER A 53 25.04 8.84 13.25
CA SER A 53 24.25 8.83 12.03
C SER A 53 23.27 10.00 11.99
N ILE A 54 22.53 10.25 13.07
CA ILE A 54 21.61 11.40 13.18
C ILE A 54 22.34 12.74 12.99
N ALA A 55 23.49 12.93 13.65
CA ALA A 55 24.21 14.20 13.62
C ALA A 55 24.90 14.49 12.27
N SER A 56 25.20 13.45 11.48
CA SER A 56 25.94 13.57 10.23
C SER A 56 25.10 13.28 8.98
N PHE A 57 23.84 12.89 9.16
CA PHE A 57 22.90 12.58 8.09
C PHE A 57 22.80 13.71 7.07
N GLY A 58 22.84 13.36 5.78
CA GLY A 58 22.75 14.33 4.67
C GLY A 58 24.00 15.17 4.43
N HIS A 59 25.04 15.10 5.27
CA HIS A 59 26.24 15.92 5.10
C HIS A 59 27.13 15.40 3.97
N LEU A 60 27.20 16.11 2.85
CA LEU A 60 27.83 15.63 1.61
C LEU A 60 29.35 15.37 1.74
N SER A 61 30.09 16.25 2.43
CA SER A 61 31.56 16.23 2.40
C SER A 61 32.20 15.06 3.17
N SER A 62 31.45 14.36 4.00
CA SER A 62 31.89 13.16 4.72
C SER A 62 31.09 11.91 4.39
N ARG A 63 30.17 11.98 3.40
CA ARG A 63 29.28 10.87 3.03
C ARG A 63 30.03 9.57 2.72
N SER A 64 30.95 9.60 1.75
CA SER A 64 31.69 8.40 1.33
C SER A 64 32.44 7.75 2.51
N ASP A 65 33.07 8.55 3.37
CA ASP A 65 33.80 8.06 4.54
C ASP A 65 32.89 7.44 5.60
N ARG A 66 31.69 8.03 5.81
CA ARG A 66 30.67 7.46 6.71
C ARG A 66 30.16 6.13 6.21
N LEU A 67 29.79 6.04 4.94
CA LEU A 67 29.28 4.81 4.35
C LEU A 67 30.34 3.68 4.43
N LYS A 68 31.61 4.01 4.17
CA LYS A 68 32.73 3.06 4.37
C LYS A 68 32.90 2.66 5.83
N LEU A 69 32.75 3.58 6.78
CA LEU A 69 32.79 3.26 8.21
C LEU A 69 31.67 2.28 8.60
N TYR A 70 30.44 2.47 8.12
CA TYR A 70 29.35 1.51 8.35
C TYR A 70 29.68 0.14 7.76
N CYS A 71 30.15 0.09 6.50
CA CYS A 71 30.57 -1.16 5.85
C CYS A 71 31.65 -1.89 6.65
N ARG A 72 32.62 -1.14 7.18
CA ARG A 72 33.69 -1.67 8.03
C ARG A 72 33.12 -2.28 9.31
N ILE A 73 32.27 -1.55 10.03
CA ILE A 73 31.61 -2.00 11.27
C ILE A 73 30.79 -3.28 11.04
N ILE A 74 30.05 -3.35 9.92
CA ILE A 74 29.22 -4.51 9.57
C ILE A 74 30.09 -5.75 9.33
N THR A 75 31.18 -5.59 8.57
CA THR A 75 32.10 -6.68 8.21
C THR A 75 32.92 -7.16 9.41
N ASP A 76 33.24 -6.24 10.32
CA ASP A 76 34.18 -6.42 11.41
C ASP A 76 33.67 -7.29 12.56
N GLY A 77 32.46 -7.84 12.47
CA GLY A 77 31.94 -8.82 13.42
C GLY A 77 31.63 -8.25 14.80
N LEU A 78 31.32 -6.96 14.89
CA LEU A 78 30.94 -6.28 16.13
C LEU A 78 29.62 -6.82 16.71
N SER A 79 29.28 -6.36 17.91
CA SER A 79 28.06 -6.75 18.63
C SER A 79 26.80 -6.66 17.75
N LYS A 80 25.79 -7.45 18.07
CA LYS A 80 24.53 -7.47 17.30
C LYS A 80 23.90 -6.08 17.20
N ASP A 81 23.87 -5.32 18.29
CA ASP A 81 23.22 -4.01 18.32
C ASP A 81 24.04 -2.96 17.56
N THR A 82 25.37 -2.99 17.67
CA THR A 82 26.23 -2.09 16.86
C THR A 82 26.09 -2.39 15.38
N ARG A 83 26.02 -3.67 14.99
CA ARG A 83 25.81 -4.09 13.60
C ARG A 83 24.43 -3.65 13.10
N LEU A 84 23.38 -3.84 13.90
CA LEU A 84 22.03 -3.39 13.59
C LEU A 84 22.03 -1.88 13.32
N THR A 85 22.60 -1.08 14.23
CA THR A 85 22.67 0.38 14.06
C THR A 85 23.44 0.78 12.80
N ALA A 86 24.53 0.08 12.48
CA ALA A 86 25.31 0.32 11.26
C ALA A 86 24.51 0.00 9.99
N ILE A 87 23.82 -1.14 9.94
CA ILE A 87 22.97 -1.54 8.81
C ILE A 87 21.82 -0.53 8.66
N SER A 88 21.10 -0.21 9.74
CA SER A 88 20.01 0.77 9.69
C SER A 88 20.49 2.14 9.20
N SER A 89 21.61 2.64 9.73
CA SER A 89 22.17 3.94 9.32
C SER A 89 22.64 3.94 7.87
N LEU A 90 23.22 2.83 7.39
CA LEU A 90 23.61 2.66 6.00
C LEU A 90 22.38 2.64 5.09
N SER A 91 21.32 1.90 5.46
CA SER A 91 20.06 1.85 4.72
C SER A 91 19.40 3.23 4.65
N ASP A 92 19.24 3.93 5.78
CA ASP A 92 18.63 5.27 5.84
C ASP A 92 19.37 6.26 4.93
N GLU A 93 20.71 6.22 4.93
CA GLU A 93 21.52 7.12 4.11
C GLU A 93 21.45 6.77 2.62
N LEU A 94 21.45 5.48 2.26
CA LEU A 94 21.32 5.04 0.86
C LEU A 94 19.94 5.31 0.28
N GLU A 95 18.88 5.13 1.07
CA GLU A 95 17.50 5.46 0.68
C GLU A 95 17.37 6.95 0.35
N ALA A 96 17.82 7.82 1.26
CA ALA A 96 17.78 9.27 1.04
C ALA A 96 18.63 9.71 -0.16
N ILE A 97 19.79 9.09 -0.37
CA ILE A 97 20.62 9.34 -1.55
C ILE A 97 19.85 8.96 -2.82
N GLN A 98 19.24 7.77 -2.87
CA GLN A 98 18.53 7.27 -4.05
C GLN A 98 17.32 8.11 -4.40
N GLU A 99 16.54 8.53 -3.41
CA GLU A 99 15.39 9.43 -3.61
C GLU A 99 15.83 10.78 -4.17
N SER A 100 16.87 11.40 -3.61
CA SER A 100 17.37 12.69 -4.10
C SER A 100 17.92 12.62 -5.54
N ALA A 101 18.54 11.49 -5.90
CA ALA A 101 19.14 11.33 -7.21
C ALA A 101 18.14 10.98 -8.33
N GLU A 102 16.97 10.45 -7.97
CA GLU A 102 15.84 10.32 -8.90
C GLU A 102 15.44 11.71 -9.44
N GLU A 103 15.58 12.77 -8.63
CA GLU A 103 15.28 14.14 -9.02
C GLU A 103 16.42 14.81 -9.81
N SER A 104 17.68 14.43 -9.55
CA SER A 104 18.86 15.19 -10.01
C SER A 104 19.72 14.51 -11.10
N HIS A 105 19.39 13.28 -11.53
CA HIS A 105 20.18 12.49 -12.50
C HIS A 105 21.70 12.44 -12.20
N ALA A 106 22.09 12.39 -10.92
CA ALA A 106 23.49 12.46 -10.50
C ALA A 106 24.27 11.16 -10.78
N ASP A 107 25.57 11.30 -11.05
CA ASP A 107 26.53 10.19 -11.12
C ASP A 107 26.83 9.63 -9.71
N PHE A 108 27.02 8.32 -9.64
CA PHE A 108 27.13 7.52 -8.41
C PHE A 108 28.51 6.90 -8.18
N SER A 109 29.52 7.36 -8.92
CA SER A 109 30.89 6.85 -8.80
C SER A 109 31.46 6.87 -7.37
N GLU A 110 31.00 7.79 -6.50
CA GLU A 110 31.39 7.80 -5.08
C GLU A 110 30.94 6.56 -4.27
N LEU A 111 29.95 5.82 -4.79
CA LEU A 111 29.34 4.64 -4.19
C LEU A 111 29.83 3.31 -4.79
N ASP A 112 30.71 3.32 -5.80
CA ASP A 112 31.16 2.10 -6.49
C ASP A 112 31.77 1.06 -5.53
N PHE A 113 32.36 1.51 -4.42
CA PHE A 113 32.91 0.61 -3.40
C PHE A 113 31.84 -0.28 -2.74
N LEU A 114 30.58 0.17 -2.68
CA LEU A 114 29.47 -0.59 -2.11
C LEU A 114 29.11 -1.82 -2.95
N ILE A 115 29.30 -1.74 -4.26
CA ILE A 115 29.03 -2.85 -5.18
C ILE A 115 30.02 -3.99 -4.89
N SER A 116 31.32 -3.66 -4.83
CA SER A 116 32.36 -4.61 -4.42
C SER A 116 32.10 -5.16 -3.01
N TRP A 117 31.78 -4.28 -2.06
CA TRP A 117 31.53 -4.66 -0.67
C TRP A 117 30.30 -5.57 -0.50
N SER A 118 29.23 -5.36 -1.27
CA SER A 118 27.99 -6.15 -1.16
C SER A 118 28.22 -7.66 -1.34
N SER A 119 29.25 -8.05 -2.11
CA SER A 119 29.62 -9.45 -2.30
C SER A 119 30.04 -10.12 -0.98
N THR A 120 30.60 -9.32 -0.06
CA THR A 120 31.10 -9.73 1.25
C THR A 120 30.04 -9.69 2.36
N LEU A 121 28.85 -9.13 2.07
CA LEU A 121 27.77 -9.10 3.04
C LEU A 121 27.32 -10.54 3.33
N PRO A 122 27.31 -10.98 4.61
CA PRO A 122 26.72 -12.26 4.96
C PRO A 122 25.21 -12.16 4.80
N ILE A 123 24.70 -12.61 3.64
CA ILE A 123 23.27 -12.58 3.28
C ILE A 123 22.47 -13.65 4.04
N SER A 124 23.13 -14.52 4.79
CA SER A 124 22.50 -15.68 5.41
C SER A 124 22.86 -15.83 6.88
N GLU A 125 21.89 -16.36 7.62
CA GLU A 125 22.10 -16.98 8.92
C GLU A 125 23.18 -18.07 8.78
N SER A 126 24.36 -17.84 9.35
CA SER A 126 25.32 -18.93 9.48
C SER A 126 24.77 -19.97 10.47
N LEU A 127 24.87 -21.25 10.11
CA LEU A 127 24.38 -22.36 10.92
C LEU A 127 25.08 -22.34 12.29
N GLY A 128 24.36 -21.92 13.33
CA GLY A 128 24.88 -21.80 14.70
C GLY A 128 24.93 -20.38 15.27
N GLU A 129 24.64 -19.34 14.50
CA GLU A 129 24.41 -18.00 15.05
C GLU A 129 22.98 -17.88 15.64
N PRO A 130 22.79 -17.20 16.78
CA PRO A 130 21.46 -16.97 17.33
C PRO A 130 20.60 -16.21 16.33
N LEU A 131 19.43 -16.77 16.01
CA LEU A 131 18.38 -16.23 15.12
C LEU A 131 18.43 -14.72 15.05
N TRP A 132 18.48 -14.17 13.83
CA TRP A 132 18.41 -12.73 13.66
C TRP A 132 17.12 -12.22 14.29
N GLY A 133 17.24 -11.19 15.11
CA GLY A 133 16.06 -10.51 15.64
C GLY A 133 15.35 -9.79 14.50
N ARG A 134 14.03 -9.65 14.60
CA ARG A 134 13.19 -8.94 13.62
C ARG A 134 13.81 -7.64 13.09
N LYS A 135 14.31 -6.77 13.98
CA LYS A 135 14.93 -5.49 13.60
C LYS A 135 16.13 -5.64 12.67
N MET A 136 16.92 -6.70 12.84
CA MET A 136 18.06 -7.01 11.97
C MET A 136 17.59 -7.44 10.59
N THR A 137 16.54 -8.29 10.54
CA THR A 137 15.90 -8.70 9.28
C THR A 137 15.34 -7.49 8.54
N ASP A 138 14.54 -6.64 9.21
CA ASP A 138 13.95 -5.43 8.65
C ASP A 138 15.04 -4.49 8.07
N ALA A 139 16.11 -4.25 8.83
CA ALA A 139 17.22 -3.39 8.40
C ALA A 139 18.01 -3.99 7.22
N THR A 140 18.19 -5.32 7.20
CA THR A 140 18.94 -6.00 6.15
C THR A 140 18.16 -6.05 4.83
N ILE A 141 16.85 -6.31 4.87
CA ILE A 141 16.00 -6.30 3.68
C ILE A 141 16.05 -4.91 3.03
N ARG A 142 15.94 -3.83 3.81
CA ARG A 142 16.10 -2.45 3.33
C ARG A 142 17.44 -2.20 2.65
N LEU A 143 18.53 -2.66 3.27
CA LEU A 143 19.87 -2.53 2.71
C LEU A 143 20.00 -3.29 1.39
N GLN A 144 19.46 -4.51 1.30
CA GLN A 144 19.51 -5.32 0.09
C GLN A 144 18.80 -4.64 -1.09
N GLY A 145 17.62 -4.05 -0.88
CA GLY A 145 16.94 -3.25 -1.90
C GLY A 145 17.81 -2.11 -2.42
N CYS A 146 18.48 -1.38 -1.52
CA CYS A 146 19.42 -0.32 -1.90
C CYS A 146 20.63 -0.85 -2.68
N LEU A 147 21.23 -1.96 -2.26
CA LEU A 147 22.39 -2.54 -2.92
C LEU A 147 22.03 -3.05 -4.32
N HIS A 148 20.92 -3.77 -4.49
CA HIS A 148 20.47 -4.22 -5.81
C HIS A 148 20.18 -3.04 -6.75
N SER A 149 19.59 -1.97 -6.22
CA SER A 149 19.38 -0.71 -6.96
C SER A 149 20.70 -0.15 -7.52
N LEU A 150 21.77 -0.13 -6.72
CA LEU A 150 23.10 0.31 -7.16
C LEU A 150 23.71 -0.60 -8.23
N HIS A 151 23.59 -1.92 -8.07
CA HIS A 151 24.09 -2.89 -9.06
C HIS A 151 23.42 -2.71 -10.42
N ILE A 152 22.10 -2.58 -10.43
CA ILE A 152 21.30 -2.41 -11.65
C ILE A 152 21.64 -1.08 -12.33
N ARG A 153 21.81 0.00 -11.56
CA ARG A 153 22.21 1.32 -12.08
C ARG A 153 23.58 1.27 -12.77
N GLN A 154 24.54 0.57 -12.19
CA GLN A 154 25.89 0.46 -12.76
C GLN A 154 25.92 -0.49 -13.98
N SER A 155 25.13 -1.57 -13.93
CA SER A 155 25.05 -2.57 -14.99
C SER A 155 23.58 -2.99 -15.20
N PRO A 156 22.85 -2.36 -16.15
CA PRO A 156 21.43 -2.64 -16.38
C PRO A 156 21.14 -4.12 -16.72
N ASP A 157 22.07 -4.78 -17.41
CA ASP A 157 21.95 -6.18 -17.81
C ASP A 157 22.37 -7.18 -16.72
N ILE A 158 22.68 -6.72 -15.49
CA ILE A 158 23.21 -7.59 -14.43
C ILE A 158 22.24 -8.70 -14.01
N LEU A 159 20.94 -8.43 -14.10
CA LEU A 159 19.87 -9.39 -13.81
C LEU A 159 19.75 -10.51 -14.86
N ASN A 160 20.43 -10.38 -16.00
CA ASN A 160 20.49 -11.42 -17.04
C ASN A 160 21.88 -12.05 -17.16
N SER A 161 22.93 -11.37 -16.69
CA SER A 161 24.33 -11.72 -16.96
C SER A 161 25.08 -12.32 -15.76
N ASN A 162 24.61 -12.10 -14.52
CA ASN A 162 25.31 -12.55 -13.32
C ASN A 162 24.43 -13.45 -12.43
N SER A 163 24.71 -14.76 -12.43
CA SER A 163 23.92 -15.75 -11.68
C SER A 163 23.89 -15.47 -10.17
N THR A 164 25.00 -15.02 -9.58
CA THR A 164 25.07 -14.74 -8.13
C THR A 164 24.20 -13.54 -7.73
N VAL A 165 24.13 -12.53 -8.59
CA VAL A 165 23.25 -11.37 -8.36
C VAL A 165 21.79 -11.77 -8.56
N VAL A 166 21.51 -12.63 -9.53
CA VAL A 166 20.17 -13.19 -9.78
C VAL A 166 19.68 -14.05 -8.62
N GLU A 167 20.54 -14.91 -8.05
CA GLU A 167 20.22 -15.71 -6.86
C GLU A 167 19.85 -14.81 -5.68
N ARG A 168 20.70 -13.84 -5.35
CA ARG A 168 20.44 -12.87 -4.28
C ARG A 168 19.19 -12.02 -4.52
N PHE A 169 18.94 -11.66 -5.78
CA PHE A 169 17.74 -10.94 -6.17
C PHE A 169 16.48 -11.79 -5.92
N ASN A 170 16.50 -13.06 -6.31
CA ASN A 170 15.38 -13.97 -6.06
C ASN A 170 15.18 -14.21 -4.55
N GLU A 171 16.26 -14.33 -3.77
CA GLU A 171 16.19 -14.41 -2.31
C GLU A 171 15.53 -13.16 -1.71
N LEU A 172 15.92 -11.96 -2.17
CA LEU A 172 15.27 -10.71 -1.75
C LEU A 172 13.78 -10.74 -2.09
N VAL A 173 13.40 -11.07 -3.32
CA VAL A 173 11.98 -11.12 -3.73
C VAL A 173 11.18 -12.12 -2.90
N GLN A 174 11.76 -13.29 -2.57
CA GLN A 174 11.14 -14.25 -1.66
C GLN A 174 10.98 -13.69 -0.25
N GLN A 175 11.99 -12.98 0.27
CA GLN A 175 11.90 -12.32 1.57
C GLN A 175 10.85 -11.21 1.58
N LEU A 176 10.74 -10.42 0.51
CA LEU A 176 9.70 -9.40 0.37
C LEU A 176 8.31 -10.05 0.37
N SER A 177 8.11 -11.12 -0.41
CA SER A 177 6.84 -11.87 -0.43
C SER A 177 6.49 -12.45 0.93
N ALA A 178 7.46 -13.08 1.62
CA ALA A 178 7.26 -13.61 2.97
C ALA A 178 6.98 -12.51 4.01
N SER A 179 7.58 -11.33 3.82
CA SER A 179 7.36 -10.17 4.68
C SER A 179 5.97 -9.59 4.55
N MET A 180 5.23 -9.86 3.46
CA MET A 180 3.88 -9.34 3.22
C MET A 180 2.75 -10.29 3.67
N ARG A 181 3.06 -11.37 4.38
CA ARG A 181 2.03 -12.28 4.90
C ARG A 181 1.24 -11.63 6.03
N ASP A 182 -0.02 -12.02 6.17
CA ASP A 182 -0.95 -11.43 7.14
C ASP A 182 -0.46 -11.52 8.61
N GLU A 183 0.29 -12.57 8.97
CA GLU A 183 0.84 -12.75 10.31
C GLU A 183 2.03 -11.85 10.66
N THR A 184 2.56 -11.11 9.67
CA THR A 184 3.76 -10.29 9.85
C THR A 184 3.42 -8.92 10.41
N VAL A 185 4.30 -8.41 11.27
CA VAL A 185 4.08 -7.10 11.90
C VAL A 185 4.32 -5.96 10.91
N PHE A 186 3.66 -4.84 11.19
CA PHE A 186 3.77 -3.60 10.41
C PHE A 186 5.22 -3.22 10.04
N THR A 187 6.17 -3.26 10.98
CA THR A 187 7.55 -2.80 10.72
C THR A 187 8.26 -3.62 9.64
N THR A 188 7.99 -4.92 9.60
CA THR A 188 8.58 -5.84 8.61
C THR A 188 7.94 -5.63 7.24
N ARG A 189 6.61 -5.46 7.19
CA ARG A 189 5.90 -5.12 5.96
C ARG A 189 6.33 -3.77 5.39
N PHE A 190 6.46 -2.76 6.25
CA PHE A 190 6.94 -1.44 5.85
C PHE A 190 8.39 -1.48 5.33
N ALA A 191 9.29 -2.22 6.01
CA ALA A 191 10.66 -2.43 5.54
C ALA A 191 10.71 -3.08 4.14
N ALA A 192 9.79 -4.01 3.84
CA ALA A 192 9.66 -4.61 2.53
C ALA A 192 9.25 -3.58 1.46
N VAL A 193 8.27 -2.71 1.75
CA VAL A 193 7.87 -1.64 0.82
C VAL A 193 9.02 -0.67 0.58
N THR A 194 9.76 -0.27 1.63
CA THR A 194 10.93 0.60 1.51
C THR A 194 12.02 -0.02 0.64
N SER A 195 12.35 -1.30 0.86
CA SER A 195 13.30 -2.04 0.03
C SER A 195 12.87 -2.08 -1.44
N LEU A 196 11.58 -2.33 -1.68
CA LEU A 196 11.05 -2.36 -3.04
C LEU A 196 11.10 -0.97 -3.71
N ASN A 197 10.81 0.12 -2.98
CA ASN A 197 10.96 1.48 -3.49
C ASN A 197 12.39 1.74 -3.98
N SER A 198 13.40 1.43 -3.15
CA SER A 198 14.82 1.55 -3.52
C SER A 198 15.16 0.77 -4.79
N LEU A 199 14.68 -0.48 -4.90
CA LEU A 199 14.87 -1.31 -6.08
C LEU A 199 14.24 -0.70 -7.34
N VAL A 200 12.99 -0.23 -7.25
CA VAL A 200 12.27 0.39 -8.37
C VAL A 200 12.95 1.68 -8.84
N ILE A 201 13.48 2.50 -7.92
CA ILE A 201 14.30 3.68 -8.26
C ILE A 201 15.54 3.28 -9.07
N GLY A 202 16.17 2.15 -8.74
CA GLY A 202 17.31 1.61 -9.47
C GLY A 202 16.96 1.14 -10.87
N LEU A 203 15.90 0.32 -10.98
CA LEU A 203 15.37 -0.17 -12.25
C LEU A 203 15.01 0.98 -13.20
N ARG A 204 14.32 2.00 -12.68
CA ARG A 204 13.92 3.18 -13.45
C ARG A 204 15.12 3.97 -13.94
N ALA A 205 16.10 4.22 -13.07
CA ALA A 205 17.31 4.95 -13.46
C ALA A 205 18.15 4.21 -14.51
N ALA A 206 18.11 2.88 -14.51
CA ALA A 206 18.72 2.03 -15.52
C ALA A 206 17.86 1.87 -16.79
N ASN A 207 16.68 2.49 -16.88
CA ASN A 207 15.69 2.32 -17.93
C ASN A 207 15.29 0.85 -18.17
N VAL A 208 15.28 0.03 -17.10
CA VAL A 208 14.84 -1.36 -17.17
C VAL A 208 13.32 -1.39 -17.25
N GLN A 209 12.79 -1.92 -18.35
CA GLN A 209 11.35 -2.01 -18.55
C GLN A 209 10.75 -3.22 -17.82
N PHE A 210 9.75 -2.95 -16.97
CA PHE A 210 8.99 -4.00 -16.28
C PHE A 210 8.24 -4.93 -17.23
N SER A 211 7.93 -4.48 -18.44
CA SER A 211 7.23 -5.26 -19.47
C SER A 211 8.12 -6.26 -20.21
N GLU A 212 9.44 -6.10 -20.17
CA GLU A 212 10.37 -6.88 -20.99
C GLU A 212 11.33 -7.74 -20.16
N THR A 213 11.17 -7.74 -18.84
CA THR A 213 12.12 -8.34 -17.89
C THR A 213 11.43 -9.43 -17.04
N PRO A 214 11.39 -10.70 -17.49
CA PRO A 214 10.62 -11.77 -16.85
C PRO A 214 10.96 -12.06 -15.39
N ILE A 215 12.18 -11.78 -14.95
CA ILE A 215 12.58 -11.94 -13.54
C ILE A 215 11.79 -10.99 -12.61
N LEU A 216 11.22 -9.89 -13.14
CA LEU A 216 10.41 -8.93 -12.39
C LEU A 216 8.94 -9.34 -12.21
N ILE A 217 8.49 -10.47 -12.75
CA ILE A 217 7.10 -10.97 -12.57
C ILE A 217 6.75 -11.09 -11.08
N ASP A 218 7.63 -11.70 -10.29
CA ASP A 218 7.37 -11.88 -8.86
C ASP A 218 7.44 -10.54 -8.10
N VAL A 219 8.27 -9.60 -8.55
CA VAL A 219 8.30 -8.23 -8.02
C VAL A 219 6.96 -7.52 -8.20
N MET A 220 6.35 -7.65 -9.38
CA MET A 220 5.04 -7.08 -9.66
C MET A 220 3.95 -7.72 -8.79
N PHE A 221 4.04 -9.03 -8.53
CA PHE A 221 3.13 -9.71 -7.61
C PHE A 221 3.31 -9.26 -6.15
N VAL A 222 4.55 -9.10 -5.68
CA VAL A 222 4.82 -8.54 -4.35
C VAL A 222 4.26 -7.12 -4.23
N LEU A 223 4.45 -6.29 -5.25
CA LEU A 223 3.88 -4.94 -5.29
C LEU A 223 2.35 -4.96 -5.28
N TYR A 224 1.74 -5.91 -5.99
CA TYR A 224 0.28 -6.10 -5.96
C TYR A 224 -0.21 -6.43 -4.54
N ASP A 225 0.51 -7.27 -3.81
CA ASP A 225 0.15 -7.63 -2.44
C ASP A 225 0.29 -6.43 -1.49
N MET A 226 1.36 -5.63 -1.63
CA MET A 226 1.54 -4.36 -0.89
C MET A 226 0.42 -3.33 -1.15
N LEU A 227 -0.11 -3.28 -2.37
CA LEU A 227 -1.23 -2.39 -2.73
C LEU A 227 -2.58 -2.85 -2.14
N ASN A 228 -2.66 -4.11 -1.70
CA ASN A 228 -3.82 -4.72 -1.07
C ASN A 228 -3.59 -5.03 0.42
N ASP A 229 -2.58 -4.43 1.03
CA ASP A 229 -2.30 -4.53 2.46
C ASP A 229 -3.44 -3.92 3.30
N ASP A 230 -3.60 -4.34 4.56
CA ASP A 230 -4.64 -3.83 5.46
C ASP A 230 -4.31 -2.47 6.06
N ASP A 231 -3.02 -2.17 6.19
CA ASP A 231 -2.51 -0.91 6.70
C ASP A 231 -2.51 0.18 5.61
N VAL A 232 -2.98 1.37 5.97
CA VAL A 232 -3.09 2.49 5.03
C VAL A 232 -1.74 3.06 4.63
N GLU A 233 -0.77 3.11 5.54
CA GLU A 233 0.56 3.68 5.28
C GLU A 233 1.33 2.80 4.28
N ILE A 234 1.18 1.48 4.41
CA ILE A 234 1.78 0.50 3.50
C ILE A 234 1.19 0.63 2.10
N ARG A 235 -0.14 0.71 1.98
CA ARG A 235 -0.82 0.91 0.69
C ARG A 235 -0.44 2.23 0.02
N GLU A 236 -0.34 3.31 0.78
CA GLU A 236 0.04 4.63 0.26
C GLU A 236 1.49 4.61 -0.25
N ALA A 237 2.42 4.06 0.53
CA ALA A 237 3.80 3.89 0.10
C ALA A 237 3.90 3.01 -1.15
N ALA A 238 3.18 1.87 -1.20
CA ALA A 238 3.15 0.99 -2.36
C ALA A 238 2.55 1.67 -3.61
N THR A 239 1.60 2.59 -3.44
CA THR A 239 1.03 3.37 -4.55
C THR A 239 2.07 4.27 -5.20
N LEU A 240 2.97 4.86 -4.40
CA LEU A 240 4.10 5.64 -4.91
C LEU A 240 5.08 4.76 -5.68
N VAL A 241 5.41 3.58 -5.13
CA VAL A 241 6.28 2.59 -5.80
C VAL A 241 5.67 2.15 -7.14
N ALA A 242 4.38 1.83 -7.17
CA ALA A 242 3.68 1.46 -8.40
C ALA A 242 3.65 2.58 -9.43
N SER A 243 3.50 3.83 -9.01
CA SER A 243 3.56 4.98 -9.91
C SER A 243 4.93 5.13 -10.58
N LYS A 244 6.01 4.79 -9.87
CA LYS A 244 7.37 4.78 -10.44
C LYS A 244 7.58 3.60 -11.39
N ALA A 245 7.09 2.41 -11.03
CA ALA A 245 7.20 1.21 -11.84
C ALA A 245 6.36 1.27 -13.13
N LEU A 246 5.24 2.00 -13.10
CA LEU A 246 4.29 2.16 -14.21
C LEU A 246 4.42 3.49 -14.96
N ALA A 247 5.45 4.30 -14.68
CA ALA A 247 5.56 5.66 -15.18
C ALA A 247 5.54 5.79 -16.73
N ASP A 248 5.85 4.71 -17.45
CA ASP A 248 5.77 4.65 -18.92
C ASP A 248 4.33 4.75 -19.46
N ASP A 249 3.31 4.47 -18.65
CA ASP A 249 1.88 4.45 -19.04
C ASP A 249 1.19 5.84 -18.96
N LEU A 250 1.95 6.95 -18.90
CA LEU A 250 1.48 8.36 -18.82
C LEU A 250 0.48 8.66 -17.67
N THR A 251 0.23 7.70 -16.79
CA THR A 251 -0.83 7.73 -15.79
C THR A 251 -0.20 7.75 -14.41
N VAL A 252 -0.41 8.85 -13.69
CA VAL A 252 -0.04 8.95 -12.27
C VAL A 252 -1.14 8.31 -11.46
N PHE A 253 -0.88 7.15 -10.88
CA PHE A 253 -1.84 6.48 -10.01
C PHE A 253 -1.81 7.11 -8.62
N ARG A 254 -2.98 7.55 -8.13
CA ARG A 254 -3.13 8.15 -6.79
C ARG A 254 -3.99 7.30 -5.86
N LEU A 255 -4.40 6.11 -6.31
CA LEU A 255 -5.32 5.23 -5.59
C LEU A 255 -4.78 3.80 -5.59
N PRO A 256 -4.60 3.16 -4.41
CA PRO A 256 -4.03 1.82 -4.31
C PRO A 256 -4.76 0.77 -5.17
N ALA A 257 -6.10 0.75 -5.13
CA ALA A 257 -6.89 -0.19 -5.92
C ALA A 257 -6.76 0.01 -7.45
N ALA A 258 -6.55 1.25 -7.90
CA ALA A 258 -6.30 1.55 -9.31
C ALA A 258 -4.91 1.07 -9.72
N SER A 259 -3.90 1.32 -8.89
CA SER A 259 -2.54 0.80 -9.09
C SER A 259 -2.53 -0.72 -9.12
N ALA A 260 -3.24 -1.40 -8.20
CA ALA A 260 -3.30 -2.86 -8.15
C ALA A 260 -3.91 -3.44 -9.45
N SER A 261 -5.00 -2.83 -9.91
CA SER A 261 -5.63 -3.20 -11.18
C SER A 261 -4.71 -2.97 -12.38
N ALA A 262 -3.92 -1.88 -12.38
CA ALA A 262 -2.95 -1.59 -13.43
C ALA A 262 -1.78 -2.59 -13.44
N ILE A 263 -1.26 -2.98 -12.26
CA ILE A 263 -0.24 -4.02 -12.13
C ILE A 263 -0.77 -5.37 -12.66
N ALA A 264 -1.98 -5.77 -12.27
CA ALA A 264 -2.60 -6.99 -12.78
C ALA A 264 -2.79 -6.96 -14.31
N ALA A 265 -3.21 -5.81 -14.85
CA ALA A 265 -3.34 -5.61 -16.29
C ALA A 265 -1.99 -5.68 -17.02
N LEU A 266 -0.93 -5.07 -16.46
CA LEU A 266 0.42 -5.12 -17.01
C LEU A 266 0.92 -6.57 -17.08
N LEU A 267 0.78 -7.32 -15.99
CA LEU A 267 1.15 -8.73 -15.92
C LEU A 267 0.47 -9.55 -17.03
N THR A 268 -0.84 -9.40 -17.21
CA THR A 268 -1.54 -10.15 -18.26
C THR A 268 -1.27 -9.66 -19.67
N ARG A 269 -1.09 -8.35 -19.88
CA ARG A 269 -0.89 -7.78 -21.21
C ARG A 269 0.49 -8.13 -21.77
N GLN A 270 1.52 -8.05 -20.92
CA GLN A 270 2.91 -8.19 -21.36
C GLN A 270 3.45 -9.61 -21.20
N TYR A 271 2.92 -10.37 -20.24
CA TYR A 271 3.36 -11.74 -19.95
C TYR A 271 2.23 -12.75 -20.16
N ALA A 272 1.42 -12.54 -21.21
CA ALA A 272 0.25 -13.36 -21.51
C ALA A 272 0.59 -14.86 -21.70
N GLY A 273 1.79 -15.18 -22.19
CA GLY A 273 2.29 -16.54 -22.37
C GLY A 273 3.09 -17.12 -21.19
N SER A 274 3.17 -16.42 -20.05
CA SER A 274 3.99 -16.84 -18.91
C SER A 274 3.24 -17.73 -17.93
N SER A 275 3.77 -18.93 -17.66
CA SER A 275 3.22 -19.84 -16.64
C SER A 275 3.28 -19.26 -15.23
N ARG A 276 4.26 -18.41 -14.93
CA ARG A 276 4.37 -17.73 -13.63
C ARG A 276 3.20 -16.77 -13.40
N VAL A 277 2.74 -16.08 -14.45
CA VAL A 277 1.56 -15.21 -14.35
C VAL A 277 0.28 -16.03 -14.19
N PHE A 278 0.15 -17.15 -14.92
CA PHE A 278 -0.96 -18.08 -14.71
C PHE A 278 -1.01 -18.59 -13.27
N GLU A 279 0.11 -19.09 -12.75
CA GLU A 279 0.23 -19.61 -11.39
C GLU A 279 -0.12 -18.53 -10.37
N GLY A 280 0.55 -17.36 -10.42
CA GLY A 280 0.33 -16.25 -9.49
C GLY A 280 -1.09 -15.68 -9.52
N ALA A 281 -1.71 -15.60 -10.70
CA ALA A 281 -3.11 -15.21 -10.86
C ALA A 281 -4.07 -16.26 -10.27
N LEU A 282 -3.77 -17.55 -10.45
CA LEU A 282 -4.56 -18.64 -9.88
C LEU A 282 -4.49 -18.66 -8.35
N GLN A 283 -3.33 -18.38 -7.76
CA GLN A 283 -3.21 -18.31 -6.30
C GLN A 283 -4.13 -17.24 -5.71
N ARG A 284 -4.16 -16.04 -6.30
CA ARG A 284 -5.01 -14.93 -5.85
C ARG A 284 -6.49 -15.17 -6.16
N PHE A 285 -6.79 -15.82 -7.28
CA PHE A 285 -8.13 -16.27 -7.59
C PHE A 285 -8.68 -17.25 -6.53
N LEU A 286 -7.82 -18.13 -5.99
CA LEU A 286 -8.16 -19.10 -4.97
C LEU A 286 -8.11 -18.55 -3.53
N GLY A 287 -7.68 -17.29 -3.34
CA GLY A 287 -7.48 -16.73 -2.00
C GLY A 287 -6.30 -17.34 -1.23
N ALA A 288 -5.33 -17.92 -1.95
CA ALA A 288 -4.18 -18.63 -1.38
C ALA A 288 -2.83 -18.09 -1.91
N PRO A 289 -2.59 -16.76 -1.94
CA PRO A 289 -1.32 -16.21 -2.42
C PRO A 289 -0.14 -16.77 -1.60
N GLY A 290 0.91 -17.24 -2.28
CA GLY A 290 2.12 -17.75 -1.63
C GLY A 290 2.00 -19.14 -0.99
N GLN A 291 0.86 -19.83 -1.11
CA GLN A 291 0.70 -21.19 -0.59
C GLN A 291 1.23 -22.25 -1.57
N GLN A 292 1.96 -23.24 -1.03
CA GLN A 292 2.43 -24.41 -1.82
C GLN A 292 1.28 -25.33 -2.24
N ARG A 293 0.19 -25.38 -1.45
CA ARG A 293 -0.98 -26.22 -1.72
C ARG A 293 -2.16 -25.35 -2.15
N LEU A 294 -2.26 -25.10 -3.44
CA LEU A 294 -3.29 -24.21 -4.00
C LEU A 294 -4.71 -24.79 -3.94
N CYS A 295 -4.86 -26.09 -4.14
CA CYS A 295 -6.16 -26.77 -4.19
C CYS A 295 -6.42 -27.55 -2.89
N VAL A 296 -6.72 -26.84 -1.80
CA VAL A 296 -7.14 -27.45 -0.52
C VAL A 296 -8.51 -28.14 -0.70
N PRO A 297 -8.71 -29.40 -0.26
CA PRO A 297 -9.96 -30.12 -0.50
C PRO A 297 -11.20 -29.33 -0.09
N VAL A 298 -12.18 -29.24 -0.98
CA VAL A 298 -13.35 -28.36 -0.80
C VAL A 298 -14.18 -28.78 0.41
N ALA A 299 -14.31 -30.08 0.66
CA ALA A 299 -15.02 -30.58 1.83
C ALA A 299 -14.42 -30.03 3.14
N GLU A 300 -13.10 -29.87 3.21
CA GLU A 300 -12.39 -29.29 4.36
C GLU A 300 -12.68 -27.79 4.47
N THR A 301 -12.59 -27.04 3.37
CA THR A 301 -12.86 -25.60 3.33
C THR A 301 -14.32 -25.28 3.66
N LEU A 302 -15.26 -26.08 3.16
CA LEU A 302 -16.70 -25.89 3.36
C LEU A 302 -17.12 -26.26 4.78
N ASP A 303 -16.60 -27.36 5.33
CA ASP A 303 -16.85 -27.73 6.72
C ASP A 303 -16.26 -26.69 7.69
N LYS A 304 -15.06 -26.20 7.41
CA LYS A 304 -14.45 -25.08 8.14
C LYS A 304 -15.32 -23.82 8.10
N ALA A 305 -15.74 -23.37 6.91
CA ALA A 305 -16.57 -22.16 6.75
C ALA A 305 -17.95 -22.27 7.45
N ILE A 306 -18.53 -23.47 7.51
CA ILE A 306 -19.81 -23.73 8.19
C ILE A 306 -19.61 -23.76 9.71
N ASN A 307 -18.54 -24.39 10.20
CA ASN A 307 -18.33 -24.60 11.64
C ASN A 307 -17.72 -23.37 12.32
N GLU A 308 -16.80 -22.65 11.68
CA GLU A 308 -16.16 -21.44 12.25
C GLU A 308 -17.15 -20.29 12.41
N SER A 309 -18.15 -20.16 11.53
CA SER A 309 -19.21 -19.15 11.68
C SER A 309 -20.13 -19.40 12.88
N THR A 310 -20.04 -20.57 13.51
CA THR A 310 -20.80 -20.93 14.72
C THR A 310 -19.96 -20.90 15.99
N ALA A 311 -18.65 -20.66 15.88
CA ALA A 311 -17.76 -20.58 17.02
C ALA A 311 -17.91 -19.23 17.73
N LEU A 312 -18.04 -19.27 19.06
CA LEU A 312 -18.10 -18.08 19.93
C LEU A 312 -16.81 -17.23 19.89
N PHE A 313 -15.73 -17.80 19.34
CA PHE A 313 -14.41 -17.20 19.15
C PHE A 313 -13.94 -17.41 17.71
N ALA A 314 -14.74 -16.98 16.73
CA ALA A 314 -14.29 -16.95 15.34
C ALA A 314 -12.98 -16.15 15.26
N GLU A 315 -11.95 -16.75 14.65
CA GLU A 315 -10.66 -16.10 14.45
C GLU A 315 -10.88 -14.82 13.63
N GLU A 316 -10.35 -13.68 14.10
CA GLU A 316 -10.50 -12.43 13.38
C GLU A 316 -9.82 -12.54 12.02
N LYS A 317 -10.60 -12.31 10.95
CA LYS A 317 -10.09 -12.32 9.58
C LYS A 317 -8.95 -11.32 9.48
N GLN A 318 -7.76 -11.84 9.21
CA GLN A 318 -6.60 -11.01 8.94
C GLN A 318 -6.76 -10.33 7.57
N ASN A 319 -6.36 -9.07 7.48
CA ASN A 319 -6.52 -8.21 6.32
C ASN A 319 -7.96 -8.02 5.79
N LEU A 320 -8.68 -7.04 6.35
CA LEU A 320 -10.04 -6.67 5.94
C LEU A 320 -10.08 -5.83 4.63
N TYR A 321 -8.94 -5.45 4.06
CA TYR A 321 -8.90 -4.66 2.82
C TYR A 321 -9.16 -5.50 1.57
N ILE A 322 -8.81 -6.78 1.64
CA ILE A 322 -9.04 -7.74 0.56
C ILE A 322 -10.52 -8.15 0.55
N ASP A 323 -11.20 -7.78 -0.53
CA ASP A 323 -12.51 -8.32 -0.89
C ASP A 323 -12.30 -9.52 -1.81
N GLU A 324 -12.46 -10.72 -1.28
CA GLU A 324 -12.28 -11.98 -2.02
C GLU A 324 -13.18 -12.05 -3.27
N VAL A 325 -14.40 -11.52 -3.21
CA VAL A 325 -15.30 -11.52 -4.37
C VAL A 325 -14.77 -10.59 -5.46
N ARG A 326 -14.14 -9.46 -5.07
CA ARG A 326 -13.43 -8.55 -5.97
C ARG A 326 -12.18 -9.22 -6.55
N GLU A 327 -11.37 -9.90 -5.75
CA GLU A 327 -10.18 -10.63 -6.21
C GLU A 327 -10.54 -11.71 -7.22
N ILE A 328 -11.51 -12.57 -6.88
CA ILE A 328 -12.00 -13.62 -7.79
C ILE A 328 -12.52 -12.96 -9.09
N LYS A 329 -13.20 -11.81 -9.01
CA LYS A 329 -13.67 -11.10 -10.21
C LYS A 329 -12.50 -10.65 -11.07
N LEU A 330 -11.55 -9.93 -10.47
CA LEU A 330 -10.41 -9.35 -11.15
C LEU A 330 -9.56 -10.46 -11.80
N TRP A 331 -9.08 -11.42 -11.01
CA TRP A 331 -8.21 -12.48 -11.51
C TRP A 331 -8.91 -13.42 -12.49
N SER A 332 -10.22 -13.64 -12.38
CA SER A 332 -10.97 -14.38 -13.42
C SER A 332 -10.97 -13.67 -14.79
N GLN A 333 -10.97 -12.34 -14.81
CA GLN A 333 -10.92 -11.58 -16.06
C GLN A 333 -9.52 -11.63 -16.68
N HIS A 334 -8.49 -11.64 -15.85
CA HIS A 334 -7.09 -11.72 -16.24
C HIS A 334 -6.68 -13.12 -16.71
N LEU A 335 -7.10 -14.18 -15.99
CA LEU A 335 -6.83 -15.58 -16.36
C LEU A 335 -7.37 -15.93 -17.76
N VAL A 336 -8.51 -15.37 -18.16
CA VAL A 336 -9.10 -15.60 -19.49
C VAL A 336 -8.33 -14.89 -20.61
N GLN A 337 -7.51 -13.89 -20.29
CA GLN A 337 -6.72 -13.15 -21.28
C GLN A 337 -5.34 -13.80 -21.53
N LEU A 338 -4.96 -14.81 -20.75
CA LEU A 338 -3.68 -15.49 -20.92
C LEU A 338 -3.71 -16.39 -22.16
N GLU A 339 -2.55 -16.53 -22.79
CA GLU A 339 -2.37 -17.42 -23.93
C GLU A 339 -2.34 -18.88 -23.47
N ASN A 340 -2.71 -19.80 -24.35
CA ASN A 340 -2.65 -21.23 -24.05
C ASN A 340 -1.24 -21.71 -23.64
N ALA A 341 -0.19 -21.03 -24.11
CA ALA A 341 1.20 -21.33 -23.74
C ALA A 341 1.51 -21.07 -22.25
N ALA A 342 0.77 -20.17 -21.59
CA ALA A 342 0.92 -19.92 -20.15
C ALA A 342 0.33 -21.03 -19.29
N ILE A 343 -0.58 -21.85 -19.83
CA ILE A 343 -1.34 -22.79 -19.02
C ILE A 343 -0.45 -23.97 -18.61
N ASN A 344 -0.09 -24.00 -17.34
CA ASN A 344 0.52 -25.19 -16.74
C ASN A 344 -0.55 -26.30 -16.67
N CYS A 345 -0.45 -27.28 -17.58
CA CYS A 345 -1.46 -28.33 -17.73
C CYS A 345 -1.68 -29.14 -16.45
N SER A 346 -0.61 -29.43 -15.70
CA SER A 346 -0.71 -30.17 -14.43
C SER A 346 -1.50 -29.40 -13.38
N LEU A 347 -1.23 -28.11 -13.24
CA LEU A 347 -1.93 -27.24 -12.30
C LEU A 347 -3.39 -27.01 -12.73
N TYR A 348 -3.62 -26.89 -14.04
CA TYR A 348 -4.95 -26.78 -14.61
C TYR A 348 -5.80 -28.04 -14.36
N GLU A 349 -5.23 -29.24 -14.54
CA GLU A 349 -5.92 -30.50 -14.25
C GLU A 349 -6.28 -30.63 -12.77
N ASN A 350 -5.35 -30.26 -11.88
CA ASN A 350 -5.60 -30.21 -10.45
C ASN A 350 -6.72 -29.23 -10.10
N PHE A 351 -6.68 -28.02 -10.68
CA PHE A 351 -7.72 -27.02 -10.48
C PHE A 351 -9.08 -27.48 -11.03
N ASN A 352 -9.11 -28.12 -12.20
CA ASN A 352 -10.34 -28.62 -12.78
C ASN A 352 -10.96 -29.74 -11.92
N THR A 353 -10.13 -30.64 -11.40
CA THR A 353 -10.57 -31.68 -10.45
C THR A 353 -11.15 -31.03 -9.20
N TRP A 354 -10.44 -30.06 -8.63
CA TRP A 354 -10.88 -29.32 -7.45
C TRP A 354 -12.24 -28.62 -7.66
N VAL A 355 -12.45 -27.96 -8.81
CA VAL A 355 -13.73 -27.30 -9.15
C VAL A 355 -14.87 -28.31 -9.30
N MET A 356 -14.59 -29.51 -9.82
CA MET A 356 -15.59 -30.57 -9.96
C MET A 356 -15.95 -31.18 -8.60
N ASP A 357 -14.96 -31.48 -7.77
CA ASP A 357 -15.15 -31.94 -6.39
C ASP A 357 -15.95 -30.92 -5.57
N GLU A 358 -15.74 -29.62 -5.82
CA GLU A 358 -16.50 -28.54 -5.19
C GLU A 358 -17.97 -28.56 -5.56
N LEU A 359 -18.27 -28.71 -6.86
CA LEU A 359 -19.63 -28.78 -7.36
C LEU A 359 -20.39 -29.97 -6.79
N ASP A 360 -19.73 -31.12 -6.72
CA ASP A 360 -20.31 -32.33 -6.15
C ASP A 360 -20.59 -32.13 -4.65
N SER A 361 -19.65 -31.55 -3.91
CA SER A 361 -19.81 -31.24 -2.47
C SER A 361 -20.94 -30.24 -2.21
N LEU A 362 -21.05 -29.16 -2.99
CA LEU A 362 -22.14 -28.18 -2.87
C LEU A 362 -23.50 -28.79 -3.25
N THR A 363 -23.52 -29.68 -4.25
CA THR A 363 -24.75 -30.38 -4.66
C THR A 363 -25.21 -31.36 -3.59
N GLN A 364 -24.28 -32.09 -2.97
CA GLN A 364 -24.55 -32.98 -1.85
C GLN A 364 -25.06 -32.20 -0.63
N LEU A 365 -24.39 -31.09 -0.28
CA LEU A 365 -24.83 -30.23 0.83
C LEU A 365 -26.25 -29.70 0.60
N ALA A 366 -26.57 -29.29 -0.64
CA ALA A 366 -27.91 -28.81 -1.03
C ALA A 366 -28.98 -29.90 -0.92
N ALA A 367 -28.61 -31.16 -1.15
CA ALA A 367 -29.52 -32.30 -0.99
C ALA A 367 -29.74 -32.67 0.48
N GLU A 368 -28.70 -32.59 1.31
CA GLU A 368 -28.72 -33.07 2.70
C GLU A 368 -29.31 -32.05 3.70
N LYS A 369 -29.12 -30.75 3.47
CA LYS A 369 -29.57 -29.68 4.39
C LYS A 369 -30.51 -28.65 3.74
N PRO A 370 -31.70 -29.06 3.25
CA PRO A 370 -32.62 -28.14 2.54
C PRO A 370 -33.24 -27.05 3.44
N LYS A 371 -33.20 -27.20 4.77
CA LYS A 371 -33.78 -26.25 5.75
C LYS A 371 -32.88 -25.06 6.07
N ASP A 372 -31.56 -25.24 6.05
CA ASP A 372 -30.61 -24.11 6.03
C ASP A 372 -30.56 -23.61 4.59
N SER A 373 -31.50 -22.74 4.25
CA SER A 373 -31.71 -22.33 2.85
C SER A 373 -30.43 -21.81 2.19
N LEU A 374 -30.40 -21.82 0.85
CA LEU A 374 -29.42 -21.08 0.03
C LEU A 374 -29.24 -19.62 0.48
N LEU A 375 -30.27 -19.01 1.08
CA LEU A 375 -30.21 -17.67 1.66
C LEU A 375 -29.37 -17.61 2.94
N GLY A 376 -29.40 -18.66 3.76
CA GLY A 376 -28.56 -18.81 4.95
C GLY A 376 -27.09 -18.97 4.58
N TRP A 377 -26.81 -19.72 3.51
CA TRP A 377 -25.45 -19.86 2.97
C TRP A 377 -24.96 -18.59 2.29
N ALA A 378 -25.82 -17.90 1.53
CA ALA A 378 -25.49 -16.61 0.94
C ALA A 378 -25.34 -15.48 2.00
N SER A 379 -25.84 -15.70 3.22
CA SER A 379 -25.61 -14.79 4.36
C SER A 379 -24.31 -15.05 5.11
N ASN A 380 -23.65 -16.20 4.87
CA ASN A 380 -22.29 -16.47 5.33
C ASN A 380 -21.31 -16.08 4.20
N ILE A 381 -20.46 -15.09 4.44
CA ILE A 381 -19.56 -14.54 3.42
C ILE A 381 -18.56 -15.59 2.91
N ASP A 382 -18.06 -16.49 3.77
CA ASP A 382 -17.05 -17.48 3.42
C ASP A 382 -17.65 -18.61 2.57
N VAL A 383 -18.88 -19.03 2.87
CA VAL A 383 -19.63 -19.98 2.04
C VAL A 383 -20.00 -19.33 0.69
N PHE A 384 -20.37 -18.06 0.69
CA PHE A 384 -20.64 -17.31 -0.54
C PHE A 384 -19.39 -17.14 -1.41
N VAL A 385 -18.24 -16.84 -0.80
CA VAL A 385 -16.96 -16.70 -1.49
C VAL A 385 -16.58 -18.01 -2.15
N THR A 386 -16.61 -19.12 -1.40
CA THR A 386 -16.36 -20.48 -1.91
C THR A 386 -17.23 -20.77 -3.14
N ALA A 387 -18.56 -20.62 -3.02
CA ALA A 387 -19.48 -20.82 -4.14
C ALA A 387 -19.25 -19.84 -5.33
N SER A 388 -18.76 -18.63 -5.07
CA SER A 388 -18.49 -17.61 -6.09
C SER A 388 -17.21 -17.89 -6.89
N THR A 389 -16.19 -18.46 -6.24
CA THR A 389 -14.96 -18.99 -6.86
C THR A 389 -15.35 -20.01 -7.92
N ASN A 390 -16.19 -20.98 -7.58
CA ASN A 390 -16.66 -22.00 -8.52
C ASN A 390 -17.34 -21.41 -9.78
N ARG A 391 -18.28 -20.49 -9.58
CA ARG A 391 -19.07 -19.93 -10.70
C ARG A 391 -18.20 -19.16 -11.69
N LYS A 392 -17.23 -18.39 -11.20
CA LYS A 392 -16.31 -17.62 -12.06
C LYS A 392 -15.23 -18.53 -12.65
N ALA A 393 -14.73 -19.51 -11.90
CA ALA A 393 -13.85 -20.57 -12.41
C ALA A 393 -14.47 -21.25 -13.62
N ARG A 394 -15.72 -21.70 -13.51
CA ARG A 394 -16.46 -22.37 -14.60
C ARG A 394 -16.71 -21.47 -15.80
N ARG A 395 -16.97 -20.17 -15.60
CA ARG A 395 -17.12 -19.20 -16.72
C ARG A 395 -15.79 -18.89 -17.40
N GLY A 396 -14.69 -18.82 -16.65
CA GLY A 396 -13.35 -18.68 -17.19
C GLY A 396 -12.91 -19.91 -17.98
N LEU A 397 -13.09 -21.10 -17.38
CA LEU A 397 -12.86 -22.42 -18.00
C LEU A 397 -13.66 -22.59 -19.28
N SER A 398 -14.95 -22.23 -19.29
CA SER A 398 -15.80 -22.31 -20.48
C SER A 398 -15.36 -21.37 -21.61
N ARG A 399 -14.78 -20.20 -21.32
CA ARG A 399 -14.32 -19.27 -22.36
C ARG A 399 -12.95 -19.68 -22.91
N ALA A 400 -12.00 -20.00 -22.03
CA ALA A 400 -10.70 -20.52 -22.44
C ALA A 400 -10.85 -21.78 -23.33
N PHE A 401 -11.79 -22.67 -23.00
CA PHE A 401 -12.01 -23.92 -23.73
C PHE A 401 -12.84 -23.78 -25.03
N LEU A 402 -13.65 -22.72 -25.16
CA LEU A 402 -14.37 -22.44 -26.40
C LEU A 402 -13.46 -21.80 -27.47
N GLU A 403 -12.41 -21.09 -27.04
CA GLU A 403 -11.40 -20.49 -27.93
C GLU A 403 -10.23 -21.46 -28.23
N SER A 404 -9.89 -22.38 -27.32
CA SER A 404 -8.77 -23.33 -27.46
C SER A 404 -9.08 -24.61 -28.27
N ARG A 405 -9.96 -24.56 -29.28
CA ARG A 405 -10.41 -25.74 -30.07
C ARG A 405 -9.29 -26.40 -30.92
N SER A 406 -8.03 -26.05 -30.73
CA SER A 406 -6.86 -26.59 -31.44
C SER A 406 -5.93 -27.47 -30.59
N PHE A 407 -6.19 -27.71 -29.30
CA PHE A 407 -5.36 -28.62 -28.50
C PHE A 407 -6.16 -29.78 -27.91
N ILE A 408 -6.23 -30.88 -28.66
CA ILE A 408 -6.52 -32.21 -28.10
C ILE A 408 -5.33 -33.10 -28.48
N PRO A 409 -4.40 -33.42 -27.56
CA PRO A 409 -3.66 -34.66 -27.67
C PRO A 409 -4.65 -35.77 -27.38
N SER A 410 -4.89 -36.60 -28.38
CA SER A 410 -5.63 -37.84 -28.25
C SER A 410 -5.04 -38.69 -27.11
N THR A 411 -5.74 -38.81 -25.98
CA THR A 411 -5.97 -40.09 -25.29
C THR A 411 -6.86 -39.92 -24.07
N SER A 412 -7.79 -40.87 -23.93
CA SER A 412 -8.76 -41.09 -22.86
C SER A 412 -10.10 -40.31 -22.95
N ARG A 413 -11.08 -41.12 -23.33
CA ARG A 413 -12.52 -40.95 -23.44
C ARG A 413 -13.13 -40.19 -22.25
N ILE A 414 -13.31 -38.87 -22.38
CA ILE A 414 -14.19 -38.08 -21.50
C ILE A 414 -15.61 -38.59 -21.67
N ARG A 415 -16.16 -39.14 -20.58
CA ARG A 415 -17.54 -39.61 -20.50
C ARG A 415 -18.46 -38.41 -20.72
N SER A 416 -19.16 -38.38 -21.85
CA SER A 416 -20.25 -37.45 -22.11
C SER A 416 -21.33 -37.64 -21.03
N SER A 417 -21.27 -36.82 -19.99
CA SER A 417 -22.37 -36.66 -19.04
C SER A 417 -23.44 -35.83 -19.72
N LYS A 418 -24.51 -36.48 -20.16
CA LYS A 418 -25.73 -35.80 -20.59
C LYS A 418 -26.21 -34.93 -19.43
N MET A 419 -26.37 -33.63 -19.69
CA MET A 419 -27.08 -32.71 -18.80
C MET A 419 -28.41 -33.34 -18.38
N THR A 420 -28.53 -33.70 -17.11
CA THR A 420 -29.81 -34.09 -16.49
C THR A 420 -30.57 -32.82 -16.11
N GLU A 421 -31.90 -32.87 -16.23
CA GLU A 421 -32.84 -31.77 -15.99
C GLU A 421 -32.66 -31.07 -14.62
N ASN A 422 -32.04 -31.75 -13.66
CA ASN A 422 -31.68 -31.22 -12.35
C ASN A 422 -30.70 -30.03 -12.41
N TYR A 423 -29.81 -29.97 -13.41
CA TYR A 423 -28.85 -28.85 -13.56
C TYR A 423 -29.54 -27.54 -13.94
N VAL A 424 -30.61 -27.59 -14.73
CA VAL A 424 -31.38 -26.39 -15.13
C VAL A 424 -32.15 -25.85 -13.93
N ILE A 425 -32.67 -26.73 -13.08
CA ILE A 425 -33.39 -26.37 -11.86
C ILE A 425 -32.45 -25.72 -10.84
N VAL A 426 -31.24 -26.25 -10.62
CA VAL A 426 -30.24 -25.66 -9.73
C VAL A 426 -29.76 -24.29 -10.24
N VAL A 427 -29.52 -24.16 -11.55
CA VAL A 427 -29.15 -22.87 -12.16
C VAL A 427 -30.29 -21.86 -12.04
N LEU A 428 -31.54 -22.25 -12.29
CA LEU A 428 -32.68 -21.36 -12.11
C LEU A 428 -32.84 -20.95 -10.64
N LEU A 429 -32.79 -21.92 -9.70
CA LEU A 429 -32.96 -21.68 -8.25
C LEU A 429 -31.85 -20.81 -7.64
N LEU A 430 -30.62 -20.84 -8.15
CA LEU A 430 -29.53 -19.95 -7.72
C LEU A 430 -29.55 -18.60 -8.43
N MET A 431 -30.00 -18.54 -9.69
CA MET A 431 -30.03 -17.30 -10.48
C MET A 431 -31.18 -16.38 -10.07
N THR A 432 -32.35 -16.91 -9.73
CA THR A 432 -33.49 -16.08 -9.28
C THR A 432 -33.19 -15.23 -8.04
N PRO A 433 -32.72 -15.78 -6.90
CA PRO A 433 -32.43 -14.98 -5.71
C PRO A 433 -31.26 -14.00 -5.93
N LEU A 434 -30.25 -14.36 -6.74
CA LEU A 434 -29.17 -13.45 -7.09
C LEU A 434 -29.66 -12.28 -7.96
N MET A 435 -30.52 -12.55 -8.94
CA MET A 435 -31.15 -11.52 -9.77
C MET A 435 -32.04 -10.60 -8.93
N ILE A 436 -32.80 -11.17 -7.99
CA ILE A 436 -33.63 -10.40 -7.03
C ILE A 436 -32.74 -9.53 -6.13
N LEU A 437 -31.61 -10.05 -5.64
CA LEU A 437 -30.68 -9.30 -4.79
C LEU A 437 -29.94 -8.20 -5.54
N ILE A 438 -29.58 -8.44 -6.81
CA ILE A 438 -29.02 -7.41 -7.70
C ILE A 438 -30.06 -6.32 -7.97
N LEU A 439 -31.29 -6.69 -8.34
CA LEU A 439 -32.39 -5.74 -8.56
C LEU A 439 -32.70 -4.93 -7.30
N TRP A 440 -32.68 -5.56 -6.13
CA TRP A 440 -32.86 -4.88 -4.85
C TRP A 440 -31.71 -3.92 -4.51
N LYS A 441 -30.45 -4.33 -4.73
CA LYS A 441 -29.27 -3.49 -4.46
C LYS A 441 -29.18 -2.30 -5.42
N VAL A 442 -29.54 -2.50 -6.69
CA VAL A 442 -29.66 -1.42 -7.69
C VAL A 442 -30.82 -0.49 -7.32
N GLY A 443 -31.99 -1.03 -6.99
CA GLY A 443 -33.14 -0.24 -6.54
C GLY A 443 -32.84 0.60 -5.30
N ARG A 444 -32.13 0.02 -4.32
CA ARG A 444 -31.69 0.72 -3.10
C ARG A 444 -30.72 1.86 -3.42
N ARG A 445 -29.73 1.65 -4.29
CA ARG A 445 -28.80 2.73 -4.71
C ARG A 445 -29.50 3.84 -5.49
N ILE A 446 -30.48 3.50 -6.33
CA ILE A 446 -31.31 4.49 -7.02
C ILE A 446 -32.12 5.30 -6.01
N LEU A 447 -32.72 4.63 -5.00
CA LEU A 447 -33.49 5.30 -3.96
C LEU A 447 -32.61 6.20 -3.07
N GLU A 448 -31.41 5.74 -2.71
CA GLU A 448 -30.41 6.54 -1.96
C GLU A 448 -29.92 7.73 -2.79
N ALA A 449 -29.70 7.56 -4.10
CA ALA A 449 -29.34 8.64 -5.01
C ALA A 449 -30.48 9.68 -5.17
N ILE A 450 -31.73 9.23 -5.27
CA ILE A 450 -32.90 10.11 -5.29
C ILE A 450 -33.05 10.84 -3.95
N ARG A 451 -32.86 10.15 -2.82
CA ARG A 451 -32.90 10.76 -1.49
C ARG A 451 -31.82 11.81 -1.31
N HIS A 452 -30.59 11.54 -1.75
CA HIS A 452 -29.50 12.52 -1.73
C HIS A 452 -29.75 13.67 -2.69
N GLY A 453 -30.30 13.42 -3.89
CA GLY A 453 -30.69 14.47 -4.83
C GLY A 453 -31.73 15.43 -4.22
N ILE A 454 -32.79 14.89 -3.59
CA ILE A 454 -33.82 15.67 -2.91
C ILE A 454 -33.22 16.46 -1.73
N LEU A 455 -32.33 15.85 -0.94
CA LEU A 455 -31.65 16.52 0.16
C LEU A 455 -30.76 17.67 -0.34
N LEU A 456 -30.02 17.45 -1.42
CA LEU A 456 -29.12 18.44 -2.00
C LEU A 456 -29.90 19.63 -2.59
N SER A 457 -31.02 19.38 -3.28
CA SER A 457 -31.90 20.43 -3.77
C SER A 457 -32.51 21.25 -2.63
N ARG A 458 -32.85 20.60 -1.51
CA ARG A 458 -33.36 21.30 -0.32
C ARG A 458 -32.28 22.18 0.32
N MET A 459 -31.05 21.68 0.46
CA MET A 459 -29.92 22.47 0.98
C MET A 459 -29.55 23.63 0.05
N GLN A 460 -29.62 23.45 -1.28
CA GLN A 460 -29.41 24.54 -2.23
C GLN A 460 -30.48 25.63 -2.12
N GLN A 461 -31.73 25.25 -1.87
CA GLN A 461 -32.82 26.19 -1.68
C GLN A 461 -32.70 26.94 -0.35
N GLU A 462 -32.36 26.24 0.74
CA GLU A 462 -32.08 26.87 2.04
C GLU A 462 -30.88 27.83 1.96
N ALA A 463 -29.81 27.48 1.23
CA ALA A 463 -28.67 28.37 1.01
C ALA A 463 -29.04 29.62 0.17
N GLN A 464 -29.89 29.46 -0.86
CA GLN A 464 -30.39 30.60 -1.65
C GLN A 464 -31.28 31.53 -0.83
N ASP A 465 -32.11 30.98 0.07
CA ASP A 465 -32.96 31.76 0.96
C ASP A 465 -32.12 32.51 2.02
N GLU A 466 -31.06 31.91 2.55
CA GLU A 466 -30.11 32.56 3.46
C GLU A 466 -29.34 33.70 2.77
N ASP A 467 -28.84 33.49 1.55
CA ASP A 467 -28.16 34.52 0.77
C ASP A 467 -29.12 35.68 0.43
N ALA A 468 -30.38 35.37 0.07
CA ALA A 468 -31.40 36.39 -0.17
C ALA A 468 -31.73 37.20 1.09
N ALA A 469 -31.81 36.55 2.26
CA ALA A 469 -32.02 37.23 3.53
C ALA A 469 -30.84 38.13 3.91
N ARG A 470 -29.61 37.68 3.65
CA ARG A 470 -28.39 38.46 3.89
C ARG A 470 -28.33 39.71 3.01
N ILE A 471 -28.64 39.58 1.72
CA ILE A 471 -28.71 40.71 0.79
C ILE A 471 -29.79 41.71 1.24
N ALA A 472 -30.97 41.23 1.65
CA ALA A 472 -32.02 42.11 2.16
C ALA A 472 -31.59 42.89 3.42
N GLN A 473 -30.85 42.24 4.32
CA GLN A 473 -30.32 42.88 5.53
C GLN A 473 -29.24 43.92 5.20
N GLU A 474 -28.37 43.66 4.23
CA GLU A 474 -27.37 44.62 3.76
C GLU A 474 -28.01 45.86 3.11
N ILE A 475 -29.08 45.67 2.32
CA ILE A 475 -29.86 46.77 1.74
C ILE A 475 -30.48 47.62 2.85
N GLN A 476 -31.10 46.98 3.86
CA GLN A 476 -31.71 47.69 4.98
C GLN A 476 -30.68 48.47 5.82
N GLN A 477 -29.49 47.90 6.04
CA GLN A 477 -28.40 48.61 6.70
C GLN A 477 -27.88 49.79 5.87
N ALA A 478 -27.80 49.64 4.56
CA ALA A 478 -27.39 50.72 3.66
C ALA A 478 -28.40 51.88 3.67
N GLU A 479 -29.71 51.59 3.72
CA GLU A 479 -30.77 52.60 3.86
C GLU A 479 -30.67 53.33 5.20
N GLN A 480 -30.47 52.62 6.32
CA GLN A 480 -30.28 53.24 7.63
C GLN A 480 -29.02 54.13 7.68
N LEU A 481 -27.93 53.70 7.04
CA LEU A 481 -26.70 54.51 6.90
C LEU A 481 -26.95 55.75 6.05
N ALA A 482 -27.74 55.64 4.97
CA ALA A 482 -28.11 56.76 4.13
C ALA A 482 -28.95 57.79 4.91
N GLU A 483 -29.95 57.35 5.68
CA GLU A 483 -30.76 58.22 6.55
C GLU A 483 -29.93 58.90 7.63
N LEU A 484 -29.03 58.16 8.30
CA LEU A 484 -28.12 58.72 9.28
C LEU A 484 -27.18 59.75 8.65
N SER A 485 -26.67 59.48 7.44
CA SER A 485 -25.82 60.43 6.71
C SER A 485 -26.59 61.70 6.34
N ALA A 486 -27.85 61.58 5.95
CA ALA A 486 -28.73 62.70 5.63
C ALA A 486 -29.05 63.54 6.89
N MET A 487 -29.31 62.91 8.04
CA MET A 487 -29.45 63.61 9.31
C MET A 487 -28.16 64.33 9.73
N MET A 488 -26.99 63.70 9.57
CA MET A 488 -25.71 64.33 9.87
C MET A 488 -25.40 65.51 8.95
N ALA A 489 -25.76 65.41 7.66
CA ALA A 489 -25.63 66.51 6.70
C ALA A 489 -26.57 67.67 7.05
N ALA A 490 -27.83 67.38 7.42
CA ALA A 490 -28.77 68.39 7.90
C ALA A 490 -28.27 69.07 9.18
N HIS A 491 -27.72 68.30 10.13
CA HIS A 491 -27.13 68.85 11.36
C HIS A 491 -25.88 69.69 11.09
N ARG A 492 -25.03 69.32 10.12
CA ARG A 492 -23.90 70.14 9.67
C ARG A 492 -24.36 71.47 9.07
N ASN A 493 -25.42 71.47 8.27
CA ASN A 493 -25.99 72.69 7.70
C ASN A 493 -26.60 73.61 8.78
N CYS A 494 -27.21 73.06 9.84
CA CYS A 494 -27.64 73.87 10.99
C CYS A 494 -26.48 74.49 11.77
N ARG A 495 -25.30 73.85 11.79
CA ARG A 495 -24.10 74.36 12.50
C ARG A 495 -23.33 75.45 11.74
N HIS A 496 -23.72 75.76 10.50
CA HIS A 496 -23.10 76.78 9.65
C HIS A 496 -23.99 78.01 9.42
N GLN A 497 -25.05 78.21 10.21
CA GLN A 497 -25.63 79.53 10.37
C GLN A 497 -24.76 80.38 11.30
N PRO A 498 -24.14 81.47 10.83
CA PRO A 498 -23.33 82.34 11.67
C PRO A 498 -24.21 83.04 12.71
N PHE A 499 -23.82 82.86 13.97
CA PHE A 499 -24.29 83.57 15.15
C PHE A 499 -24.23 85.09 14.91
N GLN A 500 -25.36 85.73 14.60
CA GLN A 500 -25.50 87.18 14.73
C GLN A 500 -25.84 87.51 16.19
N TYR A 501 -24.82 88.00 16.92
CA TYR A 501 -24.98 88.63 18.22
C TYR A 501 -25.90 89.86 18.07
N ARG A 502 -27.09 89.82 18.67
CA ARG A 502 -27.93 91.01 18.90
C ARG A 502 -28.22 91.13 20.39
N ALA A 503 -27.96 92.34 20.89
CA ALA A 503 -27.88 92.73 22.30
C ALA A 503 -29.13 92.39 23.14
N PRO A 504 -28.99 92.22 24.47
CA PRO A 504 -30.07 91.80 25.33
C PRO A 504 -30.96 92.94 25.83
N GLN A 505 -32.21 92.57 26.13
CA GLN A 505 -33.18 93.08 27.14
C GLN A 505 -34.54 93.53 26.58
N PRO A 506 -35.65 93.49 27.36
CA PRO A 506 -35.81 93.01 28.74
C PRO A 506 -36.94 91.95 28.94
N ILE A 507 -36.93 91.40 30.14
CA ILE A 507 -37.91 90.49 30.75
C ILE A 507 -39.32 91.12 30.75
N GLN A 508 -40.32 90.38 30.27
CA GLN A 508 -41.73 90.58 30.64
C GLN A 508 -42.30 89.29 31.23
N GLN A 509 -42.94 89.47 32.38
CA GLN A 509 -43.54 88.45 33.24
C GLN A 509 -44.73 87.73 32.58
N PRO A 510 -45.06 86.50 33.04
CA PRO A 510 -46.15 85.71 32.50
C PRO A 510 -47.49 86.09 33.14
N GLN A 511 -48.55 86.15 32.34
CA GLN A 511 -49.94 86.16 32.81
C GLN A 511 -50.89 85.47 31.81
N PRO A 512 -52.08 85.01 32.26
CA PRO A 512 -52.41 83.59 32.21
C PRO A 512 -53.53 83.23 31.22
N ALA A 513 -53.69 81.91 31.08
CA ALA A 513 -54.81 81.10 30.59
C ALA A 513 -56.13 81.80 30.21
N HIS A 514 -56.66 81.43 29.04
CA HIS A 514 -58.09 81.21 28.77
C HIS A 514 -58.16 80.07 27.72
N VAL A 515 -58.56 78.84 28.08
CA VAL A 515 -59.93 78.34 28.28
C VAL A 515 -60.79 78.48 27.02
N ALA A 516 -60.91 77.34 26.34
CA ALA A 516 -62.08 76.75 25.66
C ALA A 516 -63.10 77.64 24.93
N CYS A 517 -63.36 77.30 23.66
CA CYS A 517 -64.60 76.63 23.24
C CYS A 517 -64.37 75.94 21.89
#